data_AF-A0A9J6E2C7-F1
#
_entry.id   AF-A0A9J6E2C7-F1
#
_cell.length_a   1.000
_cell.length_b   1.000
_cell.length_c   1.000
_cell.angle_alpha   90.00
_cell.angle_beta   90.00
_cell.angle_gamma   90.00
#
_symmetry.space_group_name_H-M   'P 1'
#
loop_
_entity.id
_entity.type
_entity.pdbx_description
1 polymer ?
#
loop_
_entity_poly.entity_id
_entity_poly.type
_entity_poly.pdbx_seq_one_letter_code
_entity_poly.pdbx_strand_id
1 'polypeptide(L)'
;MPRCAVPGCRSGYSSATSNEVPFVQRHFFKPPKDPNVLREWNNAAGRANFEVTQRSYICDRHFDEADICTSFQHVVNGETVSIPRGRWELKKGAVPRHFANCAELDLKLCVENVGTNAASVLVAEDDITPVLQSESETCTEMLEHENRAASNAESMEVIMKESSTAPGHVLAKIVLDAIVQLRKHNAIVVAVISDGASTNKAMWSNFGISGKLHTANHKVQHPCEPNQSLYFLCDVPHIVKCIRNHLLRHKYGMIGEHRINYDHYRVLQEVDGKEQLRIVPKLTAEHVCPDNMRKMSVKLAVQLLSRSTAIGLDVYRRLKQDGLEDCEGTAAFTRIINDLFDALNIKLPRFGIRSTSKEIKARAIKCATFEEHSQ
;
A
#
# COMPACT_ATOMS: atom_id res chain seq x y z
N MET A 1 1.52 -21.61 2.97
CA MET A 1 0.81 -21.64 1.67
C MET A 1 -0.63 -22.08 1.90
N PRO A 2 -1.59 -21.72 1.03
CA PRO A 2 -2.91 -22.37 1.03
C PRO A 2 -2.77 -23.87 0.69
N ARG A 3 -3.77 -24.65 1.08
CA ARG A 3 -3.94 -26.06 0.71
C ARG A 3 -5.21 -26.18 -0.13
N CYS A 4 -5.25 -27.09 -1.09
CA CYS A 4 -6.50 -27.40 -1.78
C CYS A 4 -7.46 -28.09 -0.80
N ALA A 5 -8.72 -27.66 -0.80
CA ALA A 5 -9.78 -28.25 0.02
C ALA A 5 -10.35 -29.55 -0.58
N VAL A 6 -10.19 -29.76 -1.89
CA VAL A 6 -10.77 -30.91 -2.61
C VAL A 6 -10.18 -32.22 -2.07
N PRO A 7 -11.02 -33.18 -1.61
CA PRO A 7 -10.56 -34.47 -1.11
C PRO A 7 -9.66 -35.21 -2.12
N GLY A 8 -8.56 -35.78 -1.63
CA GLY A 8 -7.53 -36.44 -2.45
C GLY A 8 -6.48 -35.49 -3.06
N CYS A 9 -6.73 -34.18 -3.14
CA CYS A 9 -5.80 -33.25 -3.78
C CYS A 9 -4.64 -32.84 -2.85
N ARG A 10 -3.44 -33.37 -3.09
CA ARG A 10 -2.21 -33.04 -2.33
C ARG A 10 -1.62 -31.65 -2.63
N SER A 11 -2.28 -30.80 -3.41
CA SER A 11 -1.76 -29.46 -3.78
C SER A 11 -1.64 -28.55 -2.54
N GLY A 12 -0.42 -28.13 -2.22
CA GLY A 12 -0.10 -27.30 -1.05
C GLY A 12 0.24 -28.08 0.23
N TYR A 13 0.29 -29.41 0.17
CA TYR A 13 0.74 -30.27 1.27
C TYR A 13 2.25 -30.56 1.15
N SER A 14 2.96 -30.62 2.28
CA SER A 14 4.41 -30.85 2.33
C SER A 14 4.84 -32.27 1.91
N SER A 15 3.89 -33.20 1.77
CA SER A 15 4.12 -34.54 1.22
C SER A 15 4.04 -34.60 -0.31
N ALA A 16 3.93 -33.46 -1.00
CA ALA A 16 3.99 -33.36 -2.46
C ALA A 16 5.40 -33.03 -2.99
N THR A 17 6.37 -32.69 -2.13
CA THR A 17 7.78 -32.54 -2.48
C THR A 17 8.53 -33.84 -2.28
N SER A 18 8.34 -34.80 -3.18
CA SER A 18 9.29 -35.89 -3.45
C SER A 18 10.24 -35.48 -4.57
N ASN A 19 11.47 -35.99 -4.55
CA ASN A 19 12.57 -35.52 -5.43
C ASN A 19 12.46 -35.92 -6.91
N GLU A 20 11.33 -36.48 -7.34
CA GLU A 20 11.16 -37.13 -8.66
C GLU A 20 10.23 -36.36 -9.62
N VAL A 21 9.61 -35.27 -9.17
CA VAL A 21 8.70 -34.45 -10.00
C VAL A 21 9.09 -32.97 -9.88
N PRO A 22 9.21 -32.21 -11.00
CA PRO A 22 9.49 -30.78 -10.95
C PRO A 22 8.48 -30.00 -10.10
N PHE A 23 8.96 -28.99 -9.36
CA PHE A 23 8.12 -28.12 -8.54
C PHE A 23 7.22 -27.22 -9.42
N VAL A 24 6.07 -27.73 -9.85
CA VAL A 24 5.06 -26.95 -10.56
C VAL A 24 4.37 -26.01 -9.57
N GLN A 25 4.63 -24.70 -9.69
CA GLN A 25 3.94 -23.68 -8.92
C GLN A 25 2.43 -23.70 -9.24
N ARG A 26 1.61 -23.97 -8.22
CA ARG A 26 0.14 -24.05 -8.34
C ARG A 26 -0.54 -22.75 -7.95
N HIS A 27 -1.63 -22.43 -8.65
CA HIS A 27 -2.49 -21.29 -8.38
C HIS A 27 -3.72 -21.74 -7.57
N PHE A 28 -4.17 -20.91 -6.63
CA PHE A 28 -5.23 -21.23 -5.69
C PHE A 28 -6.31 -20.15 -5.72
N PHE A 29 -7.52 -20.56 -6.07
CA PHE A 29 -8.70 -19.72 -6.18
C PHE A 29 -9.52 -19.78 -4.89
N LYS A 30 -10.19 -18.66 -4.59
CA LYS A 30 -11.23 -18.60 -3.55
C LYS A 30 -12.60 -18.81 -4.17
N PRO A 31 -13.55 -19.43 -3.46
CA PRO A 31 -14.94 -19.45 -3.85
C PRO A 31 -15.51 -18.02 -4.04
N PRO A 32 -16.42 -17.81 -5.00
CA PRO A 32 -17.13 -16.53 -5.16
C PRO A 32 -17.92 -16.16 -3.90
N LYS A 33 -18.12 -14.85 -3.68
CA LYS A 33 -18.98 -14.35 -2.59
C LYS A 33 -20.48 -14.48 -2.87
N ASP A 34 -20.86 -14.69 -4.13
CA ASP A 34 -22.25 -14.83 -4.55
C ASP A 34 -22.81 -16.19 -4.07
N PRO A 35 -23.92 -16.23 -3.30
CA PRO A 35 -24.51 -17.48 -2.83
C PRO A 35 -24.94 -18.43 -3.96
N ASN A 36 -25.33 -17.91 -5.12
CA ASN A 36 -25.77 -18.75 -6.24
C ASN A 36 -24.59 -19.48 -6.89
N VAL A 37 -23.51 -18.76 -7.19
CA VAL A 37 -22.29 -19.34 -7.77
C VAL A 37 -21.57 -20.23 -6.75
N LEU A 38 -21.67 -19.92 -5.45
CA LEU A 38 -21.21 -20.81 -4.38
C LEU A 38 -22.01 -22.13 -4.34
N ARG A 39 -23.33 -22.08 -4.54
CA ARG A 39 -24.19 -23.27 -4.68
C ARG A 39 -23.82 -24.08 -5.92
N GLU A 40 -23.52 -23.43 -7.05
CA GLU A 40 -23.01 -24.11 -8.26
C GLU A 40 -21.67 -24.82 -7.99
N TRP A 41 -20.74 -24.21 -7.25
CA TRP A 41 -19.48 -24.84 -6.86
C TRP A 41 -19.68 -26.06 -5.94
N ASN A 42 -20.65 -26.01 -5.02
CA ASN A 42 -21.02 -27.16 -4.18
C ASN A 42 -21.68 -28.27 -4.99
N ASN A 43 -22.65 -27.92 -5.86
CA ASN A 43 -23.34 -28.87 -6.74
C ASN A 43 -22.36 -29.60 -7.67
N ALA A 44 -21.40 -28.87 -8.26
CA ALA A 44 -20.36 -29.44 -9.11
C ALA A 44 -19.34 -30.31 -8.34
N ALA A 45 -19.10 -30.01 -7.05
CA ALA A 45 -18.24 -30.82 -6.19
C ALA A 45 -18.89 -32.13 -5.71
N GLY A 46 -20.23 -32.18 -5.64
CA GLY A 46 -21.03 -33.40 -5.84
C GLY A 46 -20.75 -34.60 -4.93
N ARG A 47 -20.35 -34.40 -3.66
CA ARG A 47 -20.04 -35.49 -2.72
C ARG A 47 -20.60 -35.22 -1.32
N ALA A 48 -21.21 -36.25 -0.72
CA ALA A 48 -21.97 -36.16 0.53
C ALA A 48 -21.20 -35.64 1.77
N ASN A 49 -19.87 -35.63 1.74
CA ASN A 49 -19.01 -35.22 2.85
C ASN A 49 -18.06 -34.04 2.48
N PHE A 50 -18.41 -33.19 1.50
CA PHE A 50 -17.55 -32.07 1.11
C PHE A 50 -18.34 -30.79 0.74
N GLU A 51 -18.22 -29.77 1.59
CA GLU A 51 -18.76 -28.42 1.34
C GLU A 51 -17.65 -27.38 1.10
N VAL A 52 -17.83 -26.54 0.08
CA VAL A 52 -16.91 -25.47 -0.28
C VAL A 52 -17.24 -24.20 0.51
N THR A 53 -16.69 -24.08 1.72
CA THR A 53 -16.86 -22.87 2.55
C THR A 53 -16.11 -21.65 2.01
N GLN A 54 -16.51 -20.44 2.40
CA GLN A 54 -15.80 -19.17 2.13
C GLN A 54 -14.35 -19.10 2.69
N ARG A 55 -13.91 -20.09 3.48
CA ARG A 55 -12.53 -20.21 4.00
C ARG A 55 -11.69 -21.23 3.19
N SER A 56 -12.33 -22.02 2.34
CA SER A 56 -11.70 -23.04 1.48
C SER A 56 -10.95 -22.40 0.30
N TYR A 57 -10.04 -23.17 -0.31
CA TYR A 57 -9.33 -22.81 -1.54
C TYR A 57 -9.32 -24.02 -2.48
N ILE A 58 -9.42 -23.78 -3.79
CA ILE A 58 -9.35 -24.83 -4.82
C ILE A 58 -8.21 -24.48 -5.80
N CYS A 59 -7.38 -25.44 -6.19
CA CYS A 59 -6.26 -25.19 -7.11
C CYS A 59 -6.64 -25.32 -8.60
N ASP A 60 -5.75 -24.80 -9.45
CA ASP A 60 -5.82 -24.83 -10.93
C ASP A 60 -6.29 -26.16 -11.52
N ARG A 61 -5.79 -27.29 -11.02
CA ARG A 61 -6.11 -28.65 -11.49
C ARG A 61 -7.60 -29.04 -11.50
N HIS A 62 -8.48 -28.27 -10.86
CA HIS A 62 -9.91 -28.57 -10.75
C HIS A 62 -10.78 -27.79 -11.72
N PHE A 63 -10.23 -26.84 -12.47
CA PHE A 63 -10.94 -26.02 -13.46
C PHE A 63 -10.42 -26.33 -14.87
N ASP A 64 -11.28 -26.17 -15.86
CA ASP A 64 -10.89 -26.28 -17.27
C ASP A 64 -9.91 -25.13 -17.61
N GLU A 65 -8.87 -25.38 -18.40
CA GLU A 65 -7.89 -24.35 -18.77
C GLU A 65 -8.55 -23.15 -19.49
N ALA A 66 -9.65 -23.41 -20.21
CA ALA A 66 -10.46 -22.39 -20.86
C ALA A 66 -11.16 -21.42 -19.87
N ASP A 67 -11.40 -21.84 -18.63
CA ASP A 67 -12.04 -21.03 -17.58
C ASP A 67 -11.02 -20.21 -16.76
N ILE A 68 -9.73 -20.42 -16.99
CA ILE A 68 -8.61 -19.75 -16.31
C ILE A 68 -8.04 -18.62 -17.18
N CYS A 69 -8.12 -17.38 -16.70
CA CYS A 69 -7.40 -16.25 -17.27
C CYS A 69 -5.92 -16.28 -16.85
N THR A 70 -5.07 -16.82 -17.73
CA THR A 70 -3.61 -16.90 -17.56
C THR A 70 -2.87 -15.63 -18.03
N SER A 71 -3.48 -14.81 -18.90
CA SER A 71 -2.92 -13.53 -19.39
C SER A 71 -3.88 -12.34 -19.25
N PHE A 72 -3.34 -11.13 -19.39
CA PHE A 72 -4.09 -9.94 -19.76
C PHE A 72 -4.01 -9.79 -21.28
N GLN A 73 -5.16 -9.63 -21.96
CA GLN A 73 -5.21 -9.23 -23.36
C GLN A 73 -5.54 -7.74 -23.44
N HIS A 74 -4.72 -6.98 -24.16
CA HIS A 74 -4.95 -5.56 -24.43
C HIS A 74 -4.75 -5.29 -25.92
N VAL A 75 -5.73 -4.66 -26.56
CA VAL A 75 -5.57 -4.16 -27.93
C VAL A 75 -4.85 -2.82 -27.85
N VAL A 76 -3.71 -2.70 -28.54
CA VAL A 76 -2.94 -1.45 -28.65
C VAL A 76 -2.67 -1.22 -30.13
N ASN A 77 -3.11 -0.08 -30.66
CA ASN A 77 -2.97 0.29 -32.08
C ASN A 77 -3.51 -0.77 -33.09
N GLY A 78 -4.46 -1.60 -32.67
CA GLY A 78 -5.05 -2.68 -33.48
C GLY A 78 -4.43 -4.07 -33.25
N GLU A 79 -3.28 -4.18 -32.60
CA GLU A 79 -2.66 -5.47 -32.27
C GLU A 79 -3.03 -5.93 -30.84
N THR A 80 -3.34 -7.22 -30.69
CA THR A 80 -3.71 -7.81 -29.39
C THR A 80 -2.48 -8.34 -28.66
N VAL A 81 -1.99 -7.57 -27.67
CA VAL A 81 -0.85 -7.94 -26.84
C VAL A 81 -1.33 -8.80 -25.65
N SER A 82 -0.70 -9.97 -25.46
CA SER A 82 -1.01 -10.93 -24.39
C SER A 82 0.11 -10.97 -23.34
N ILE A 83 -0.17 -10.50 -22.13
CA ILE A 83 0.82 -10.37 -21.03
C ILE A 83 0.52 -11.42 -19.94
N PRO A 84 1.45 -12.33 -19.59
CA PRO A 84 1.18 -13.38 -18.60
C PRO A 84 0.94 -12.82 -17.19
N ARG A 85 -0.04 -13.39 -16.48
CA ARG A 85 -0.44 -12.96 -15.12
C ARG A 85 0.34 -13.70 -14.04
N GLY A 86 0.99 -12.96 -13.14
CA GLY A 86 1.63 -13.51 -11.92
C GLY A 86 0.65 -14.12 -10.90
N ARG A 87 -0.65 -13.87 -11.06
CA ARG A 87 -1.74 -14.64 -10.43
C ARG A 87 -2.83 -14.84 -11.47
N TRP A 88 -3.15 -16.09 -11.78
CA TRP A 88 -4.29 -16.41 -12.61
C TRP A 88 -5.60 -16.03 -11.90
N GLU A 89 -6.65 -15.76 -12.68
CA GLU A 89 -8.00 -15.48 -12.20
C GLU A 89 -9.00 -16.36 -12.94
N LEU A 90 -10.15 -16.67 -12.33
CA LEU A 90 -11.21 -17.41 -12.99
C LEU A 90 -12.15 -16.47 -13.75
N LYS A 91 -12.70 -16.94 -14.88
CA LYS A 91 -13.76 -16.23 -15.60
C LYS A 91 -15.05 -16.17 -14.77
N LYS A 92 -15.91 -15.18 -15.06
CA LYS A 92 -17.26 -15.11 -14.46
C LYS A 92 -18.06 -16.36 -14.87
N GLY A 93 -18.65 -17.07 -13.91
CA GLY A 93 -19.36 -18.33 -14.16
C GLY A 93 -18.48 -19.59 -14.23
N ALA A 94 -17.16 -19.48 -14.02
CA ALA A 94 -16.30 -20.65 -13.92
C ALA A 94 -16.65 -21.50 -12.68
N VAL A 95 -16.74 -22.83 -12.87
CA VAL A 95 -17.03 -23.82 -11.82
C VAL A 95 -16.00 -24.94 -11.86
N PRO A 96 -15.65 -25.57 -10.72
CA PRO A 96 -14.72 -26.68 -10.72
C PRO A 96 -15.37 -27.91 -11.36
N ARG A 97 -14.69 -28.52 -12.34
CA ARG A 97 -15.17 -29.67 -13.15
C ARG A 97 -14.30 -30.92 -13.02
N HIS A 98 -13.03 -30.78 -12.66
CA HIS A 98 -12.07 -31.91 -12.68
C HIS A 98 -11.84 -32.48 -11.26
N PHE A 99 -12.47 -33.63 -10.96
CA PHE A 99 -12.37 -34.32 -9.67
C PHE A 99 -11.68 -35.71 -9.74
N ALA A 100 -10.81 -35.89 -10.75
CA ALA A 100 -10.10 -37.13 -11.03
C ALA A 100 -8.91 -37.39 -10.07
N ASN A 101 -9.20 -38.02 -8.93
CA ASN A 101 -8.40 -39.07 -8.27
C ASN A 101 -9.02 -39.41 -6.89
N CYS A 102 -10.11 -40.18 -6.91
CA CYS A 102 -10.73 -40.75 -5.71
C CYS A 102 -11.55 -41.97 -6.15
N ALA A 103 -10.88 -43.09 -6.41
CA ALA A 103 -11.54 -44.37 -6.64
C ALA A 103 -12.05 -44.94 -5.31
N GLU A 104 -13.11 -45.74 -5.39
CA GLU A 104 -13.71 -46.56 -4.31
C GLU A 104 -14.02 -45.82 -2.99
N LEU A 105 -15.28 -45.39 -2.86
CA LEU A 105 -16.16 -45.93 -1.80
C LEU A 105 -17.65 -45.64 -2.11
N ASP A 106 -18.42 -46.73 -2.13
CA ASP A 106 -19.88 -46.88 -2.08
C ASP A 106 -20.81 -46.01 -2.94
N LEU A 107 -21.26 -46.64 -4.03
CA LEU A 107 -22.51 -46.35 -4.71
C LEU A 107 -23.67 -47.12 -4.03
N LYS A 108 -24.59 -46.45 -3.31
CA LYS A 108 -25.99 -46.89 -3.05
C LYS A 108 -26.77 -45.93 -2.15
N LEU A 109 -27.82 -45.31 -2.70
CA LEU A 109 -29.22 -45.55 -2.32
C LEU A 109 -30.16 -44.85 -3.33
N CYS A 110 -31.21 -45.56 -3.79
CA CYS A 110 -32.52 -45.06 -4.29
C CYS A 110 -32.52 -43.89 -5.31
N VAL A 111 -32.95 -44.02 -6.58
CA VAL A 111 -34.09 -44.77 -7.18
C VAL A 111 -35.45 -44.37 -6.56
N GLU A 112 -36.45 -44.13 -7.41
CA GLU A 112 -37.80 -43.62 -7.08
C GLU A 112 -37.82 -42.19 -6.48
N ASN A 113 -38.12 -41.15 -7.27
CA ASN A 113 -39.49 -40.93 -7.73
C ASN A 113 -39.58 -40.21 -9.08
N VAL A 114 -40.41 -40.74 -9.99
CA VAL A 114 -40.92 -40.00 -11.16
C VAL A 114 -42.23 -39.33 -10.76
N GLY A 115 -42.23 -38.00 -10.62
CA GLY A 115 -43.41 -37.19 -10.32
C GLY A 115 -43.76 -36.28 -11.49
N THR A 116 -44.72 -36.67 -12.32
CA THR A 116 -45.14 -35.91 -13.50
C THR A 116 -46.12 -34.79 -13.18
N ASN A 117 -45.94 -33.64 -13.83
CA ASN A 117 -46.98 -32.79 -14.45
C ASN A 117 -46.24 -31.73 -15.32
N ALA A 118 -46.47 -31.68 -16.63
CA ALA A 118 -47.52 -30.91 -17.29
C ALA A 118 -47.35 -29.39 -17.04
N ALA A 119 -46.85 -28.60 -18.00
CA ALA A 119 -47.57 -28.03 -19.15
C ALA A 119 -48.61 -26.95 -18.73
N SER A 120 -48.73 -25.77 -19.36
CA SER A 120 -48.01 -25.13 -20.48
C SER A 120 -48.44 -23.63 -20.54
N VAL A 121 -48.51 -23.00 -21.75
CA VAL A 121 -49.27 -21.76 -22.07
C VAL A 121 -48.57 -20.38 -21.87
N LEU A 122 -48.14 -19.85 -23.02
CA LEU A 122 -48.23 -18.48 -23.58
C LEU A 122 -47.57 -17.23 -22.93
N VAL A 123 -46.78 -16.61 -23.82
CA VAL A 123 -46.51 -15.19 -24.08
C VAL A 123 -47.65 -14.22 -23.77
N ALA A 124 -47.30 -13.03 -23.28
CA ALA A 124 -47.96 -11.76 -23.63
C ALA A 124 -46.88 -10.66 -23.74
N GLU A 125 -46.91 -9.89 -24.82
CA GLU A 125 -46.22 -8.61 -24.98
C GLU A 125 -47.26 -7.49 -24.80
N ASP A 126 -46.83 -6.30 -24.38
CA ASP A 126 -47.61 -5.06 -24.59
C ASP A 126 -46.65 -3.86 -24.69
N ASP A 127 -46.99 -2.94 -25.59
CA ASP A 127 -46.17 -1.81 -26.02
C ASP A 127 -46.30 -0.56 -25.11
N ILE A 128 -45.46 0.45 -25.35
CA ILE A 128 -45.87 1.85 -25.65
C ILE A 128 -44.67 2.81 -25.63
N THR A 129 -44.63 3.71 -26.62
CA THR A 129 -43.73 4.88 -26.74
C THR A 129 -44.54 6.07 -27.32
N PRO A 130 -43.95 7.25 -27.60
CA PRO A 130 -43.30 8.21 -26.68
C PRO A 130 -43.96 9.62 -26.75
N VAL A 131 -43.56 10.58 -25.88
CA VAL A 131 -44.01 12.00 -25.94
C VAL A 131 -42.83 12.97 -25.68
N LEU A 132 -42.94 14.21 -26.18
CA LEU A 132 -41.91 15.27 -26.27
C LEU A 132 -42.34 16.58 -25.56
N GLN A 133 -41.34 17.40 -25.18
CA GLN A 133 -41.42 18.85 -24.80
C GLN A 133 -42.21 19.15 -23.48
N SER A 134 -41.96 20.19 -22.68
CA SER A 134 -41.05 21.38 -22.65
C SER A 134 -40.88 21.84 -21.15
N GLU A 135 -40.40 23.00 -20.65
CA GLU A 135 -39.87 24.30 -21.15
C GLU A 135 -39.05 25.02 -20.01
N SER A 136 -38.71 26.32 -20.16
CA SER A 136 -38.12 27.30 -19.18
C SER A 136 -36.62 27.13 -18.83
N GLU A 137 -35.69 28.05 -19.14
CA GLU A 137 -35.49 29.49 -18.76
C GLU A 137 -34.82 29.68 -17.38
N THR A 138 -33.80 30.51 -17.13
CA THR A 138 -33.01 31.54 -17.88
C THR A 138 -31.49 31.34 -17.55
N CYS A 139 -30.46 32.12 -17.94
CA CYS A 139 -30.31 33.47 -18.52
C CYS A 139 -29.01 33.60 -19.35
N THR A 140 -28.82 34.71 -20.08
CA THR A 140 -27.92 34.85 -21.25
C THR A 140 -26.55 35.55 -21.01
N GLU A 141 -25.72 35.53 -22.07
CA GLU A 141 -24.74 36.58 -22.44
C GLU A 141 -23.57 36.94 -21.49
N MET A 142 -22.47 36.16 -21.56
CA MET A 142 -21.11 36.66 -21.23
C MET A 142 -19.91 35.98 -21.96
N LEU A 143 -20.11 34.96 -22.82
CA LEU A 143 -19.06 33.99 -23.17
C LEU A 143 -18.60 33.90 -24.64
N GLU A 144 -18.81 34.93 -25.48
CA GLU A 144 -18.43 34.85 -26.90
C GLU A 144 -17.16 35.62 -27.31
N HIS A 145 -16.57 36.44 -26.43
CA HIS A 145 -15.50 37.37 -26.83
C HIS A 145 -14.06 37.01 -26.39
N GLU A 146 -13.85 35.92 -25.64
CA GLU A 146 -12.51 35.42 -25.26
C GLU A 146 -11.99 34.28 -26.17
N ASN A 147 -12.87 33.67 -26.98
CA ASN A 147 -12.58 32.49 -27.83
C ASN A 147 -11.66 32.74 -29.05
N ARG A 148 -10.80 33.77 -29.01
CA ARG A 148 -9.76 34.03 -30.01
C ARG A 148 -8.33 34.11 -29.48
N ALA A 149 -8.13 33.98 -28.17
CA ALA A 149 -6.79 33.85 -27.57
C ALA A 149 -6.40 32.39 -27.20
N ALA A 150 -7.38 31.48 -27.17
CA ALA A 150 -7.21 30.11 -26.65
C ALA A 150 -6.65 29.08 -27.67
N SER A 151 -6.26 29.49 -28.87
CA SER A 151 -5.93 28.58 -29.99
C SER A 151 -4.48 28.08 -30.05
N ASN A 152 -3.69 28.26 -28.99
CA ASN A 152 -2.28 27.82 -28.96
C ASN A 152 -1.77 27.42 -27.55
N ALA A 153 -2.67 26.95 -26.70
CA ALA A 153 -2.33 26.32 -25.43
C ALA A 153 -2.61 24.81 -25.52
N GLU A 154 -1.58 24.00 -25.80
CA GLU A 154 -1.67 22.55 -25.57
C GLU A 154 -1.85 22.31 -24.07
N SER A 155 -3.08 21.98 -23.67
CA SER A 155 -3.44 21.68 -22.29
C SER A 155 -2.55 20.57 -21.74
N MET A 156 -1.82 20.85 -20.66
CA MET A 156 -1.01 19.84 -19.97
C MET A 156 -1.95 18.78 -19.36
N GLU A 157 -2.13 17.67 -20.08
CA GLU A 157 -2.99 16.57 -19.66
C GLU A 157 -2.45 15.94 -18.37
N VAL A 158 -3.05 16.33 -17.25
CA VAL A 158 -2.71 15.75 -15.94
C VAL A 158 -3.15 14.29 -15.98
N ILE A 159 -2.18 13.37 -16.02
CA ILE A 159 -2.41 11.91 -16.12
C ILE A 159 -3.05 11.37 -14.82
N MET A 160 -4.33 11.69 -14.61
CA MET A 160 -5.16 11.18 -13.53
C MET A 160 -5.64 9.77 -13.87
N LYS A 161 -4.72 8.81 -13.79
CA LYS A 161 -5.02 7.40 -14.06
C LYS A 161 -5.83 6.83 -12.91
N GLU A 162 -7.12 6.58 -13.13
CA GLU A 162 -8.06 6.12 -12.10
C GLU A 162 -7.63 4.80 -11.44
N SER A 163 -8.11 4.62 -10.20
CA SER A 163 -7.40 3.82 -9.21
C SER A 163 -7.55 2.30 -9.39
N SER A 164 -6.44 1.66 -9.74
CA SER A 164 -6.12 0.32 -9.24
C SER A 164 -4.65 0.27 -8.81
N THR A 165 -4.30 -0.61 -7.88
CA THR A 165 -2.95 -0.68 -7.28
C THR A 165 -1.92 -1.18 -8.30
N ALA A 166 -1.38 -0.27 -9.10
CA ALA A 166 -0.46 -0.57 -10.18
C ALA A 166 0.83 -1.25 -9.68
N PRO A 167 1.33 -2.31 -10.35
CA PRO A 167 2.64 -2.89 -10.05
C PRO A 167 3.76 -1.86 -10.16
N GLY A 168 4.81 -2.01 -9.33
CA GLY A 168 5.91 -1.03 -9.28
C GLY A 168 6.63 -0.78 -10.62
N HIS A 169 6.62 -1.74 -11.55
CA HIS A 169 7.18 -1.55 -12.90
C HIS A 169 6.27 -0.73 -13.81
N VAL A 170 4.95 -0.75 -13.59
CA VAL A 170 3.98 0.10 -14.30
C VAL A 170 4.07 1.53 -13.78
N LEU A 171 4.20 1.70 -12.46
CA LEU A 171 4.45 3.01 -11.84
C LEU A 171 5.76 3.63 -12.35
N ALA A 172 6.86 2.85 -12.45
CA ALA A 172 8.12 3.35 -12.98
C ALA A 172 8.02 3.84 -14.43
N LYS A 173 7.25 3.13 -15.29
CA LYS A 173 6.95 3.59 -16.65
C LYS A 173 6.13 4.88 -16.66
N ILE A 174 5.03 4.95 -15.90
CA ILE A 174 4.18 6.16 -15.81
C ILE A 174 5.00 7.38 -15.34
N VAL A 175 5.92 7.20 -14.38
CA VAL A 175 6.81 8.28 -13.93
C VAL A 175 7.80 8.72 -15.02
N LEU A 176 8.38 7.78 -15.78
CA LEU A 176 9.24 8.11 -16.93
C LEU A 176 8.45 8.86 -18.03
N ASP A 177 7.27 8.35 -18.39
CA ASP A 177 6.40 8.95 -19.40
C ASP A 177 6.02 10.39 -19.01
N ALA A 178 5.67 10.62 -17.74
CA ALA A 178 5.35 11.94 -17.20
C ALA A 178 6.57 12.89 -17.23
N ILE A 179 7.78 12.42 -16.89
CA ILE A 179 9.00 13.24 -16.97
C ILE A 179 9.29 13.65 -18.42
N VAL A 180 9.16 12.72 -19.37
CA VAL A 180 9.36 13.02 -20.81
C VAL A 180 8.32 14.02 -21.32
N GLN A 181 7.04 13.88 -20.94
CA GLN A 181 5.99 14.83 -21.31
C GLN A 181 6.23 16.22 -20.72
N LEU A 182 6.50 16.32 -19.41
CA LEU A 182 6.84 17.59 -18.76
C LEU A 182 8.03 18.28 -19.44
N ARG A 183 9.04 17.51 -19.89
CA ARG A 183 10.20 18.06 -20.59
C ARG A 183 9.87 18.67 -21.96
N LYS A 184 8.86 18.16 -22.68
CA LYS A 184 8.37 18.76 -23.94
C LYS A 184 7.85 20.18 -23.71
N HIS A 185 7.11 20.39 -22.61
CA HIS A 185 6.60 21.71 -22.19
C HIS A 185 7.64 22.51 -21.37
N ASN A 186 8.93 22.21 -21.54
CA ASN A 186 10.09 22.86 -20.90
C ASN A 186 10.13 22.83 -19.35
N ALA A 187 9.33 21.99 -18.69
CA ALA A 187 9.47 21.74 -17.26
C ALA A 187 10.59 20.70 -17.00
N ILE A 188 11.46 20.97 -16.03
CA ILE A 188 12.56 20.07 -15.63
C ILE A 188 12.22 19.41 -14.30
N VAL A 189 12.14 18.08 -14.28
CA VAL A 189 11.78 17.31 -13.08
C VAL A 189 13.06 16.99 -12.28
N VAL A 190 13.33 17.79 -11.24
CA VAL A 190 14.52 17.62 -10.40
C VAL A 190 14.37 16.43 -9.43
N ALA A 191 13.16 16.15 -8.95
CA ALA A 191 12.93 15.08 -7.97
C ALA A 191 11.56 14.40 -8.11
N VAL A 192 11.52 13.11 -7.77
CA VAL A 192 10.29 12.32 -7.57
C VAL A 192 10.07 12.14 -6.07
N ILE A 193 8.88 12.47 -5.59
CA ILE A 193 8.48 12.31 -4.19
C ILE A 193 7.36 11.26 -4.09
N SER A 194 7.50 10.26 -3.22
CA SER A 194 6.46 9.27 -2.96
C SER A 194 6.37 8.88 -1.49
N ASP A 195 5.31 8.17 -1.12
CA ASP A 195 5.21 7.57 0.22
C ASP A 195 6.06 6.27 0.33
N GLY A 196 6.05 5.67 1.53
CA GLY A 196 6.75 4.42 1.83
C GLY A 196 6.00 3.12 1.49
N ALA A 197 4.98 3.12 0.63
CA ALA A 197 4.22 1.93 0.25
C ALA A 197 5.09 0.88 -0.46
N SER A 198 4.64 -0.38 -0.46
CA SER A 198 5.35 -1.51 -1.09
C SER A 198 5.44 -1.38 -2.62
N THR A 199 4.40 -0.83 -3.27
CA THR A 199 4.40 -0.53 -4.71
C THR A 199 5.40 0.57 -5.06
N ASN A 200 5.45 1.64 -4.26
CA ASN A 200 6.38 2.75 -4.44
C ASN A 200 7.84 2.31 -4.19
N LYS A 201 8.09 1.47 -3.18
CA LYS A 201 9.40 0.81 -2.99
C LYS A 201 9.78 -0.09 -4.17
N ALA A 202 8.83 -0.83 -4.74
CA ALA A 202 9.10 -1.64 -5.93
C ALA A 202 9.38 -0.76 -7.18
N MET A 203 8.70 0.39 -7.32
CA MET A 203 9.02 1.40 -8.33
C MET A 203 10.45 1.92 -8.17
N TRP A 204 10.86 2.30 -6.96
CA TRP A 204 12.22 2.76 -6.66
C TRP A 204 13.27 1.72 -7.06
N SER A 205 13.07 0.44 -6.73
CA SER A 205 13.97 -0.65 -7.15
C SER A 205 14.15 -0.75 -8.67
N ASN A 206 13.11 -0.47 -9.47
CA ASN A 206 13.21 -0.49 -10.94
C ASN A 206 14.05 0.68 -11.49
N PHE A 207 14.18 1.78 -10.75
CA PHE A 207 15.11 2.87 -11.06
C PHE A 207 16.54 2.61 -10.51
N GLY A 208 16.81 1.49 -9.84
CA GLY A 208 18.10 1.26 -9.17
C GLY A 208 18.30 2.13 -7.90
N ILE A 209 17.19 2.65 -7.35
CA ILE A 209 17.18 3.36 -6.06
C ILE A 209 17.09 2.33 -4.93
N SER A 210 17.90 2.52 -3.89
CA SER A 210 18.06 1.57 -2.79
C SER A 210 18.13 2.31 -1.45
N GLY A 211 17.34 1.86 -0.48
CA GLY A 211 17.40 2.31 0.91
C GLY A 211 18.07 1.32 1.86
N LYS A 212 18.87 0.37 1.33
CA LYS A 212 19.60 -0.61 2.14
C LYS A 212 20.84 0.04 2.78
N LEU A 213 21.16 -0.36 4.01
CA LEU A 213 22.38 0.05 4.70
C LEU A 213 23.62 -0.35 3.87
N HIS A 214 24.66 0.49 3.89
CA HIS A 214 25.90 0.41 3.09
C HIS A 214 25.73 0.34 1.55
N THR A 215 24.50 0.28 1.04
CA THR A 215 24.16 0.17 -0.39
C THR A 215 23.03 1.13 -0.76
N ALA A 216 23.07 2.33 -0.16
CA ALA A 216 22.06 3.35 -0.32
C ALA A 216 22.30 4.19 -1.58
N ASN A 217 21.34 4.20 -2.50
CA ASN A 217 21.33 5.10 -3.66
C ASN A 217 20.01 5.88 -3.70
N HIS A 218 20.10 7.19 -3.84
CA HIS A 218 19.00 8.16 -3.76
C HIS A 218 18.81 8.99 -5.06
N LYS A 219 19.58 8.71 -6.11
CA LYS A 219 19.51 9.43 -7.39
C LYS A 219 19.83 8.55 -8.60
N VAL A 220 19.39 9.00 -9.78
CA VAL A 220 19.75 8.44 -11.10
C VAL A 220 20.15 9.58 -12.04
N GLN A 221 20.73 9.26 -13.21
CA GLN A 221 20.89 10.23 -14.29
C GLN A 221 19.51 10.65 -14.81
N HIS A 222 19.29 11.94 -15.06
CA HIS A 222 17.99 12.43 -15.53
C HIS A 222 17.72 11.95 -16.98
N PRO A 223 16.56 11.31 -17.27
CA PRO A 223 16.34 10.59 -18.52
C PRO A 223 16.33 11.47 -19.77
N CYS A 224 16.17 12.79 -19.61
CA CYS A 224 16.18 13.76 -20.72
C CYS A 224 17.32 14.79 -20.62
N GLU A 225 18.18 14.73 -19.60
CA GLU A 225 19.21 15.76 -19.34
C GLU A 225 20.51 15.09 -18.87
N PRO A 226 21.47 14.80 -19.77
CA PRO A 226 22.67 14.02 -19.44
C PRO A 226 23.50 14.57 -18.29
N ASN A 227 23.49 15.89 -18.11
CA ASN A 227 24.25 16.63 -17.10
C ASN A 227 23.52 16.80 -15.75
N GLN A 228 22.32 16.24 -15.58
CA GLN A 228 21.50 16.38 -14.37
C GLN A 228 21.22 15.03 -13.69
N SER A 229 20.94 15.08 -12.39
CA SER A 229 20.50 13.93 -11.60
C SER A 229 19.02 14.08 -11.22
N LEU A 230 18.24 13.01 -11.39
CA LEU A 230 16.88 12.90 -10.87
C LEU A 230 16.94 12.28 -9.47
N TYR A 231 16.43 12.99 -8.48
CA TYR A 231 16.47 12.59 -7.06
C TYR A 231 15.19 11.86 -6.64
N PHE A 232 15.31 10.86 -5.77
CA PHE A 232 14.16 10.13 -5.22
C PHE A 232 14.04 10.38 -3.71
N LEU A 233 12.89 10.92 -3.29
CA LEU A 233 12.64 11.37 -1.92
C LEU A 233 11.36 10.73 -1.37
N CYS A 234 11.38 10.38 -0.08
CA CYS A 234 10.22 9.82 0.62
C CYS A 234 9.53 10.91 1.45
N ASP A 235 8.21 10.90 1.53
CA ASP A 235 7.46 11.89 2.32
C ASP A 235 7.86 11.87 3.81
N VAL A 236 8.45 12.97 4.27
CA VAL A 236 9.06 13.10 5.60
C VAL A 236 8.02 13.08 6.74
N PRO A 237 6.88 13.79 6.64
CA PRO A 237 5.70 13.54 7.48
C PRO A 237 5.32 12.05 7.64
N HIS A 238 5.35 11.26 6.56
CA HIS A 238 5.08 9.82 6.62
C HIS A 238 6.23 9.03 7.26
N ILE A 239 7.49 9.42 7.09
CA ILE A 239 8.63 8.82 7.80
C ILE A 239 8.47 8.96 9.32
N VAL A 240 8.21 10.17 9.84
CA VAL A 240 8.06 10.40 11.30
C VAL A 240 6.88 9.60 11.88
N LYS A 241 5.76 9.54 11.15
CA LYS A 241 4.62 8.66 11.48
C LYS A 241 5.03 7.18 11.56
N CYS A 242 5.81 6.69 10.60
CA CYS A 242 6.31 5.32 10.59
C CYS A 242 7.29 5.03 11.75
N ILE A 243 8.20 5.95 12.05
CA ILE A 243 9.13 5.86 13.19
C ILE A 243 8.36 5.75 14.52
N ARG A 244 7.37 6.63 14.75
CA ARG A 244 6.49 6.56 15.93
C ARG A 244 5.77 5.23 16.03
N ASN A 245 5.17 4.77 14.92
CA ASN A 245 4.41 3.53 14.89
C ASN A 245 5.30 2.28 15.08
N HIS A 246 6.57 2.33 14.66
CA HIS A 246 7.56 1.27 14.90
C HIS A 246 7.94 1.19 16.38
N LEU A 247 8.32 2.30 17.01
CA LEU A 247 8.69 2.32 18.43
C LEU A 247 7.50 1.98 19.35
N LEU A 248 6.29 2.44 19.02
CA LEU A 248 5.07 2.04 19.74
C LEU A 248 4.85 0.51 19.72
N ARG A 249 5.20 -0.16 18.62
CA ARG A 249 5.06 -1.62 18.45
C ARG A 249 6.19 -2.40 19.14
N HIS A 250 7.43 -1.96 18.98
CA HIS A 250 8.61 -2.72 19.42
C HIS A 250 9.11 -2.33 20.83
N LYS A 251 8.60 -1.23 21.39
CA LYS A 251 8.93 -0.62 22.69
C LYS A 251 10.35 -0.13 22.87
N TYR A 252 11.33 -0.83 22.32
CA TYR A 252 12.75 -0.51 22.43
C TYR A 252 13.37 -0.20 21.06
N GLY A 253 14.47 0.54 21.09
CA GLY A 253 15.35 0.84 19.95
C GLY A 253 16.74 1.21 20.43
N MET A 254 17.66 1.49 19.50
CA MET A 254 19.05 1.89 19.80
C MET A 254 19.48 3.06 18.90
N ILE A 255 20.38 3.92 19.39
CA ILE A 255 21.16 4.89 18.59
C ILE A 255 22.59 4.85 19.08
N GLY A 256 23.50 4.29 18.27
CA GLY A 256 24.80 3.85 18.76
C GLY A 256 24.59 2.97 20.00
N GLU A 257 25.25 3.36 21.09
CA GLU A 257 25.19 2.67 22.39
C GLU A 257 23.93 3.00 23.21
N HIS A 258 23.19 4.07 22.88
CA HIS A 258 22.07 4.54 23.70
C HIS A 258 20.77 3.78 23.40
N ARG A 259 20.20 3.17 24.45
CA ARG A 259 18.88 2.53 24.41
C ARG A 259 17.75 3.57 24.37
N ILE A 260 16.82 3.40 23.44
CA ILE A 260 15.51 4.05 23.46
C ILE A 260 14.53 3.12 24.16
N ASN A 261 13.73 3.65 25.08
CA ASN A 261 12.51 3.03 25.58
C ASN A 261 11.33 3.97 25.29
N TYR A 262 10.28 3.43 24.69
CA TYR A 262 9.04 4.15 24.36
C TYR A 262 8.19 4.42 25.59
N ASP A 263 8.22 3.56 26.61
CA ASP A 263 7.39 3.74 27.80
C ASP A 263 7.86 4.91 28.69
N HIS A 264 9.06 5.46 28.47
CA HIS A 264 9.47 6.77 29.00
C HIS A 264 8.52 7.90 28.57
N TYR A 265 7.96 7.85 27.35
CA TYR A 265 6.94 8.82 26.93
C TYR A 265 5.62 8.65 27.68
N ARG A 266 5.33 7.46 28.21
CA ARG A 266 4.12 7.21 29.04
C ARG A 266 4.32 7.77 30.43
N VAL A 267 5.41 7.39 31.10
CA VAL A 267 5.75 7.90 32.43
C VAL A 267 5.81 9.43 32.41
N LEU A 268 6.46 10.03 31.41
CA LEU A 268 6.44 11.48 31.20
C LEU A 268 5.02 12.05 31.14
N GLN A 269 4.11 11.46 30.35
CA GLN A 269 2.74 11.95 30.23
C GLN A 269 1.93 11.73 31.52
N GLU A 270 2.15 10.63 32.23
CA GLU A 270 1.46 10.25 33.46
C GLU A 270 1.96 11.03 34.69
N VAL A 271 3.18 11.59 34.65
CA VAL A 271 3.74 12.52 35.64
C VAL A 271 3.36 13.97 35.28
N ASP A 272 3.71 14.44 34.08
CA ASP A 272 3.38 15.80 33.59
C ASP A 272 1.85 16.06 33.62
N GLY A 273 1.03 15.02 33.40
CA GLY A 273 -0.42 15.11 33.48
C GLY A 273 -1.02 15.29 34.89
N LYS A 274 -0.25 15.12 35.96
CA LYS A 274 -0.67 15.36 37.35
C LYS A 274 -0.31 16.77 37.83
N GLU A 275 0.71 17.37 37.24
CA GLU A 275 1.20 18.70 37.63
C GLU A 275 0.25 19.82 37.20
N GLN A 276 0.10 20.84 38.04
CA GLN A 276 -0.66 22.04 37.68
C GLN A 276 0.07 22.88 36.61
N LEU A 277 1.41 22.93 36.68
CA LEU A 277 2.28 23.66 35.75
C LEU A 277 3.05 22.66 34.87
N ARG A 278 2.35 22.17 33.85
CA ARG A 278 2.85 21.15 32.92
C ARG A 278 4.00 21.66 32.05
N ILE A 279 5.08 20.89 31.98
CA ILE A 279 6.28 21.17 31.17
C ILE A 279 6.03 20.82 29.70
N VAL A 280 5.26 19.76 29.43
CA VAL A 280 4.92 19.28 28.09
C VAL A 280 3.40 19.33 27.86
N PRO A 281 2.73 20.49 27.99
CA PRO A 281 1.28 20.60 28.06
C PRO A 281 0.53 20.11 26.79
N LYS A 282 1.26 19.98 25.68
CA LYS A 282 0.79 19.46 24.40
C LYS A 282 0.73 17.92 24.34
N LEU A 283 1.45 17.23 25.23
CA LEU A 283 1.46 15.77 25.33
C LEU A 283 0.17 15.30 26.03
N THR A 284 -0.44 14.25 25.50
CA THR A 284 -1.69 13.65 26.01
C THR A 284 -1.66 12.14 25.79
N ALA A 285 -2.54 11.39 26.45
CA ALA A 285 -2.65 9.94 26.28
C ALA A 285 -2.80 9.50 24.82
N GLU A 286 -3.46 10.31 23.97
CA GLU A 286 -3.62 10.04 22.54
C GLU A 286 -2.30 10.04 21.74
N HIS A 287 -1.29 10.77 22.21
CA HIS A 287 0.02 10.81 21.56
C HIS A 287 0.78 9.50 21.77
N VAL A 288 0.72 8.99 23.00
CA VAL A 288 1.54 7.87 23.48
C VAL A 288 0.84 6.52 23.30
N CYS A 289 -0.47 6.47 23.54
CA CYS A 289 -1.33 5.32 23.34
C CYS A 289 -2.40 5.58 22.24
N PRO A 290 -1.99 5.85 20.98
CA PRO A 290 -2.93 6.14 19.90
C PRO A 290 -3.75 4.91 19.49
N ASP A 291 -5.03 5.11 19.20
CA ASP A 291 -5.88 4.14 18.50
C ASP A 291 -5.49 3.98 17.01
N ASN A 292 -6.27 3.20 16.26
CA ASN A 292 -5.98 2.92 14.85
C ASN A 292 -6.13 4.13 13.90
N MET A 293 -6.93 5.14 14.25
CA MET A 293 -7.05 6.40 13.49
C MET A 293 -5.93 7.37 13.88
N ARG A 294 -5.69 7.54 15.18
CA ARG A 294 -4.63 8.37 15.78
C ARG A 294 -3.22 7.87 15.41
N LYS A 295 -3.05 6.58 15.10
CA LYS A 295 -1.83 6.01 14.47
C LYS A 295 -1.51 6.59 13.10
N MET A 296 -2.50 7.08 12.36
CA MET A 296 -2.32 7.73 11.05
C MET A 296 -2.05 9.23 11.15
N SER A 297 -2.34 9.86 12.29
CA SER A 297 -2.10 11.29 12.51
C SER A 297 -0.61 11.63 12.60
N VAL A 298 -0.10 12.32 11.57
CA VAL A 298 1.24 12.91 11.57
C VAL A 298 1.39 13.93 12.71
N LYS A 299 0.36 14.75 12.96
CA LYS A 299 0.36 15.78 14.01
C LYS A 299 0.73 15.19 15.38
N LEU A 300 0.10 14.08 15.77
CA LEU A 300 0.40 13.41 17.04
C LEU A 300 1.82 12.80 17.06
N ALA A 301 2.31 12.27 15.94
CA ALA A 301 3.67 11.73 15.86
C ALA A 301 4.75 12.82 15.98
N VAL A 302 4.56 13.97 15.32
CA VAL A 302 5.47 15.13 15.39
C VAL A 302 5.42 15.80 16.77
N GLN A 303 4.24 15.95 17.38
CA GLN A 303 4.11 16.51 18.73
C GLN A 303 4.73 15.59 19.80
N LEU A 304 4.60 14.27 19.67
CA LEU A 304 5.30 13.31 20.53
C LEU A 304 6.82 13.46 20.37
N LEU A 305 7.32 13.40 19.13
CA LEU A 305 8.75 13.46 18.80
C LEU A 305 9.27 14.91 18.68
N SER A 306 8.83 15.79 19.59
CA SER A 306 9.15 17.22 19.59
C SER A 306 10.25 17.59 20.59
N ARG A 307 10.95 18.70 20.32
CA ARG A 307 11.96 19.27 21.21
C ARG A 307 11.42 19.58 22.62
N SER A 308 10.15 19.95 22.74
CA SER A 308 9.47 20.13 24.03
C SER A 308 9.39 18.82 24.84
N THR A 309 9.06 17.69 24.20
CA THR A 309 9.04 16.37 24.85
C THR A 309 10.44 15.98 25.33
N ALA A 310 11.47 16.25 24.52
CA ALA A 310 12.86 15.96 24.87
C ALA A 310 13.35 16.76 26.10
N ILE A 311 12.93 18.04 26.21
CA ILE A 311 13.23 18.89 27.37
C ILE A 311 12.45 18.40 28.60
N GLY A 312 11.20 17.95 28.45
CA GLY A 312 10.45 17.30 29.53
C GLY A 312 11.18 16.09 30.11
N LEU A 313 11.65 15.19 29.24
CA LEU A 313 12.48 14.05 29.65
C LEU A 313 13.73 14.48 30.42
N ASP A 314 14.48 15.49 29.95
CA ASP A 314 15.65 16.01 30.68
C ASP A 314 15.31 16.57 32.06
N VAL A 315 14.19 17.29 32.20
CA VAL A 315 13.82 17.90 33.49
C VAL A 315 13.38 16.83 34.48
N TYR A 316 12.46 15.92 34.11
CA TYR A 316 12.03 14.86 35.03
C TYR A 316 13.15 13.86 35.36
N ARG A 317 14.12 13.63 34.45
CA ARG A 317 15.37 12.92 34.76
C ARG A 317 16.22 13.65 35.81
N ARG A 318 16.40 14.97 35.69
CA ARG A 318 17.12 15.78 36.69
C ARG A 318 16.42 15.83 38.06
N LEU A 319 15.08 15.73 38.06
CA LEU A 319 14.25 15.60 39.26
C LEU A 319 14.24 14.18 39.85
N LYS A 320 15.00 13.23 39.28
CA LYS A 320 15.08 11.81 39.71
C LYS A 320 13.71 11.16 39.90
N GLN A 321 12.90 11.20 38.85
CA GLN A 321 11.55 10.66 38.86
C GLN A 321 11.53 9.20 38.41
N ASP A 322 10.78 8.37 39.15
CA ASP A 322 10.71 6.92 38.98
C ASP A 322 10.38 6.55 37.52
N GLY A 323 11.23 5.72 36.90
CA GLY A 323 11.05 5.28 35.50
C GLY A 323 11.47 6.30 34.44
N LEU A 324 12.20 7.38 34.81
CA LEU A 324 12.80 8.34 33.87
C LEU A 324 14.31 8.57 34.07
N GLU A 325 14.97 7.84 34.96
CA GLU A 325 16.41 8.01 35.23
C GLU A 325 17.28 7.69 34.00
N ASP A 326 17.00 6.61 33.28
CA ASP A 326 17.74 6.16 32.09
C ASP A 326 17.23 6.78 30.77
N CYS A 327 16.33 7.77 30.83
CA CYS A 327 15.66 8.29 29.63
C CYS A 327 16.54 9.13 28.67
N GLU A 328 17.84 9.25 28.94
CA GLU A 328 18.81 9.98 28.12
C GLU A 328 18.78 9.56 26.64
N GLY A 329 18.79 8.25 26.36
CA GLY A 329 18.76 7.72 24.99
C GLY A 329 17.45 8.05 24.27
N THR A 330 16.31 7.94 24.96
CA THR A 330 15.02 8.41 24.42
C THR A 330 15.05 9.91 24.14
N ALA A 331 15.54 10.74 25.06
CA ALA A 331 15.59 12.20 24.90
C ALA A 331 16.55 12.64 23.78
N ALA A 332 17.72 11.98 23.65
CA ALA A 332 18.65 12.19 22.54
C ALA A 332 18.01 11.89 21.19
N PHE A 333 17.34 10.74 21.07
CA PHE A 333 16.55 10.38 19.89
C PHE A 333 15.46 11.41 19.58
N THR A 334 14.69 11.86 20.58
CA THR A 334 13.63 12.86 20.38
C THR A 334 14.20 14.15 19.77
N ARG A 335 15.36 14.63 20.23
CA ARG A 335 16.02 15.83 19.66
C ARG A 335 16.48 15.60 18.23
N ILE A 336 17.08 14.44 17.94
CA ILE A 336 17.56 14.09 16.58
C ILE A 336 16.40 14.07 15.57
N ILE A 337 15.27 13.44 15.91
CA ILE A 337 14.10 13.39 15.00
C ILE A 337 13.41 14.75 14.87
N ASN A 338 13.31 15.54 15.94
CA ASN A 338 12.81 16.91 15.85
C ASN A 338 13.67 17.73 14.88
N ASP A 339 14.98 17.75 15.10
CA ASP A 339 15.91 18.56 14.30
C ASP A 339 15.98 18.10 12.84
N LEU A 340 15.84 16.80 12.56
CA LEU A 340 15.73 16.24 11.22
C LEU A 340 14.41 16.62 10.54
N PHE A 341 13.28 16.53 11.25
CA PHE A 341 11.98 16.91 10.72
C PHE A 341 11.89 18.41 10.43
N ASP A 342 12.34 19.25 11.36
CA ASP A 342 12.39 20.70 11.19
C ASP A 342 13.30 21.09 10.03
N ALA A 343 14.47 20.44 9.88
CA ALA A 343 15.39 20.68 8.76
C ALA A 343 14.80 20.30 7.39
N LEU A 344 14.00 19.24 7.32
CA LEU A 344 13.40 18.74 6.08
C LEU A 344 12.03 19.36 5.73
N ASN A 345 11.43 20.14 6.65
CA ASN A 345 10.09 20.73 6.51
C ASN A 345 10.11 22.27 6.56
N ILE A 346 11.22 22.90 6.15
CA ILE A 346 11.39 24.35 6.17
C ILE A 346 10.57 25.01 5.06
N LYS A 347 9.63 25.88 5.45
CA LYS A 347 8.71 26.56 4.52
C LYS A 347 9.16 27.95 4.05
N LEU A 348 10.24 28.53 4.61
CA LEU A 348 10.67 29.90 4.32
C LEU A 348 12.12 29.95 3.79
N PRO A 349 12.39 30.53 2.61
CA PRO A 349 13.74 30.58 2.03
C PRO A 349 14.82 31.26 2.89
N ARG A 350 14.43 32.13 3.84
CA ARG A 350 15.36 32.74 4.81
C ARG A 350 15.95 31.75 5.81
N PHE A 351 15.26 30.64 6.06
CA PHE A 351 15.71 29.51 6.89
C PHE A 351 16.17 28.32 6.04
N GLY A 352 16.07 28.43 4.70
CA GLY A 352 16.45 27.36 3.78
C GLY A 352 17.92 26.95 3.94
N ILE A 353 18.17 25.65 3.89
CA ILE A 353 19.48 25.04 4.13
C ILE A 353 20.46 25.43 3.01
N ARG A 354 21.55 26.11 3.37
CA ARG A 354 22.64 26.52 2.47
C ARG A 354 23.93 25.81 2.84
N SER A 355 24.85 25.60 1.89
CA SER A 355 26.15 24.95 2.14
C SER A 355 27.00 25.59 3.24
N THR A 356 26.77 26.87 3.55
CA THR A 356 27.41 27.65 4.64
C THR A 356 26.69 27.56 5.99
N SER A 357 25.48 27.00 6.05
CA SER A 357 24.64 26.94 7.26
C SER A 357 25.27 26.09 8.36
N LYS A 358 25.34 26.64 9.59
CA LYS A 358 25.90 25.93 10.75
C LYS A 358 25.06 24.71 11.13
N GLU A 359 23.77 24.73 10.81
CA GLU A 359 22.82 23.63 10.99
C GLU A 359 23.27 22.36 10.25
N ILE A 360 23.78 22.46 9.01
CA ILE A 360 24.31 21.27 8.31
C ILE A 360 25.51 20.73 9.08
N LYS A 361 26.52 21.57 9.32
CA LYS A 361 27.80 21.13 9.89
C LYS A 361 27.63 20.57 11.30
N ALA A 362 26.75 21.14 12.12
CA ALA A 362 26.49 20.66 13.48
C ALA A 362 25.59 19.40 13.55
N ARG A 363 24.67 19.19 12.58
CA ARG A 363 23.71 18.07 12.61
C ARG A 363 24.14 16.88 11.77
N ALA A 364 24.72 17.10 10.58
CA ALA A 364 25.22 16.02 9.72
C ALA A 364 26.41 15.29 10.36
N ILE A 365 27.38 16.04 10.90
CA ILE A 365 28.53 15.45 11.60
C ILE A 365 28.05 14.60 12.78
N LYS A 366 27.12 15.09 13.61
CA LYS A 366 26.59 14.32 14.74
C LYS A 366 25.79 13.07 14.38
N CYS A 367 25.28 12.93 13.16
CA CYS A 367 24.73 11.66 12.69
C CYS A 367 25.82 10.72 12.16
N ALA A 368 26.84 11.25 11.47
CA ALA A 368 27.94 10.46 10.92
C ALA A 368 28.92 9.94 11.99
N THR A 369 29.22 10.71 13.04
CA THR A 369 30.14 10.30 14.11
C THR A 369 29.62 9.14 14.97
N PHE A 370 28.38 8.70 14.80
CA PHE A 370 27.91 7.43 15.37
C PHE A 370 28.35 6.19 14.56
N GLU A 371 28.90 6.37 13.35
CA GLU A 371 29.50 5.29 12.55
C GLU A 371 31.01 5.11 12.84
N GLU A 372 31.68 6.12 13.41
CA GLU A 372 33.13 6.13 13.68
C GLU A 372 33.53 5.54 15.05
N HIS A 373 32.59 4.98 15.81
CA HIS A 373 32.85 4.33 17.11
C HIS A 373 32.49 2.84 17.13
N SER A 374 32.44 2.20 15.96
CA SER A 374 32.34 0.74 15.84
C SER A 374 33.46 0.16 14.95
N GLN A 375 34.70 0.22 15.46
CA GLN A 375 35.87 -0.52 14.99
C GLN A 375 36.50 -1.27 16.17
#